data_AF-A0A0C9Z5Q7-F1
#
_entry.id   AF-A0A0C9Z5Q7-F1
#
_cell.length_a   1.000
_cell.length_b   1.000
_cell.length_c   1.000
_cell.angle_alpha   90.00
_cell.angle_beta   90.00
_cell.angle_gamma   90.00
#
_symmetry.space_group_name_H-M   'P 1'
#
loop_
_entity.id
_entity.type
_entity.pdbx_description
1 polymer ?
#
loop_
_entity_poly.entity_id
_entity_poly.type
_entity_poly.pdbx_seq_one_letter_code
_entity_poly.pdbx_strand_id
1 'polypeptide(L)'
;MSLIILKQTLYACLNLLTPRTSPEGHQLLRVISTYLQLDSLISLDVHTEGTLAAIEAELLIFDTELKVKCFLKLKVDWNFPKTHLWKHVVRDIRRKGAARNYSTRPNEKLHGPLKDTYHHRTNGKDVAGQILRVDHHKFALMLLRERVDAVDERNRLQALGNNLPDEDDVAVAFSGHVKLGAPTQNPLSILDLENRSAVDRSFQAFRRKFTEFINTSLPTYGHQLTNWITFPADYQVCTSIFKSSFLLIYYADS
;
A
#
# COMPACT_ATOMS: atom_id res chain seq x y z
N MET A 1 5.51 -24.77 -2.37
CA MET A 1 5.33 -25.49 -1.10
C MET A 1 5.61 -24.50 0.01
N SER A 2 4.60 -24.12 0.78
CA SER A 2 4.64 -22.97 1.68
C SER A 2 5.53 -23.23 2.89
N LEU A 3 6.25 -22.22 3.37
CA LEU A 3 7.04 -22.24 4.62
C LEU A 3 6.25 -22.81 5.81
N ILE A 4 4.92 -22.67 5.76
CA ILE A 4 3.94 -23.22 6.70
C ILE A 4 4.04 -24.75 6.79
N ILE A 5 4.08 -25.45 5.65
CA ILE A 5 4.19 -26.91 5.61
C ILE A 5 5.51 -27.34 6.26
N LEU A 6 6.60 -26.65 5.94
CA LEU A 6 7.92 -26.99 6.49
C LEU A 6 7.98 -26.82 8.02
N LYS A 7 7.38 -25.76 8.55
CA LYS A 7 7.23 -25.53 10.00
C LYS A 7 6.41 -26.65 10.65
N GLN A 8 5.27 -27.00 10.07
CA GLN A 8 4.40 -28.08 10.56
C GLN A 8 5.11 -29.43 10.56
N THR A 9 5.84 -29.74 9.48
CA THR A 9 6.64 -30.96 9.38
C THR A 9 7.72 -31.04 10.46
N LEU A 10 8.43 -29.94 10.74
CA LEU A 10 9.43 -29.91 11.81
C LEU A 10 8.83 -30.32 13.15
N TYR A 11 7.71 -29.69 13.55
CA TYR A 11 7.06 -29.99 14.83
C TYR A 11 6.46 -31.39 14.90
N ALA A 12 5.81 -31.84 13.82
CA ALA A 12 5.21 -33.18 13.76
C ALA A 12 6.26 -34.29 13.85
N CYS A 13 7.45 -34.06 13.28
CA CYS A 13 8.50 -35.06 13.20
C CYS A 13 9.49 -35.02 14.37
N LEU A 14 9.49 -33.97 15.21
CA LEU A 14 10.51 -33.76 16.26
C LEU A 14 10.62 -34.94 17.24
N ASN A 15 9.48 -35.52 17.63
CA ASN A 15 9.41 -36.65 18.55
C ASN A 15 9.56 -38.02 17.85
N LEU A 16 9.42 -38.06 16.52
CA LEU A 16 9.45 -39.28 15.73
C LEU A 16 10.86 -39.57 15.19
N LEU A 17 11.57 -38.54 14.72
CA LEU A 17 12.89 -38.63 14.11
C LEU A 17 13.95 -38.17 15.12
N THR A 18 14.14 -39.00 16.14
CA THR A 18 15.19 -38.84 17.15
C THR A 18 16.50 -39.45 16.66
N PRO A 19 17.65 -39.09 17.25
CA PRO A 19 18.92 -39.73 16.92
C PRO A 19 18.91 -41.26 17.09
N ARG A 20 18.03 -41.76 17.97
CA ARG A 20 17.90 -43.19 18.26
C ARG A 20 17.01 -43.93 17.25
N THR A 21 15.97 -43.27 16.72
CA THR A 21 15.02 -43.87 15.79
C THR A 21 15.48 -43.77 14.35
N SER A 22 16.04 -42.63 13.95
CA SER A 22 16.65 -42.44 12.63
C SER A 22 17.70 -41.33 12.71
N PRO A 23 19.00 -41.67 12.76
CA PRO A 23 20.09 -40.68 12.71
C PRO A 23 20.00 -39.79 11.48
N GLU A 24 19.66 -40.38 10.33
CA GLU A 24 19.44 -39.66 9.09
C GLU A 24 18.23 -38.73 9.24
N GLY A 25 17.04 -39.24 9.57
CA GLY A 25 15.86 -38.40 9.75
C GLY A 25 16.07 -37.24 10.74
N HIS A 26 16.79 -37.49 11.83
CA HIS A 26 17.13 -36.46 12.80
C HIS A 26 18.00 -35.35 12.20
N GLN A 27 19.03 -35.72 11.44
CA GLN A 27 19.90 -34.77 10.75
C GLN A 27 19.13 -33.96 9.69
N LEU A 28 18.08 -34.51 9.07
CA LEU A 28 17.20 -33.76 8.15
C LEU A 28 16.47 -32.66 8.91
N LEU A 29 15.95 -33.00 10.09
CA LEU A 29 15.28 -32.02 10.94
C LEU A 29 16.24 -30.91 11.38
N ARG A 30 17.52 -31.21 11.62
CA ARG A 30 18.52 -30.17 11.93
C ARG A 30 18.76 -29.23 10.76
N VAL A 31 18.87 -29.74 9.53
CA VAL A 31 18.96 -28.90 8.32
C VAL A 31 17.69 -28.05 8.13
N ILE A 32 16.50 -28.63 8.34
CA ILE A 32 15.22 -27.90 8.23
C ILE A 32 15.13 -26.82 9.31
N SER A 33 15.53 -27.12 10.55
CA SER A 33 15.51 -26.19 11.68
C SER A 33 16.40 -24.98 11.43
N THR A 34 17.65 -25.21 11.02
CA THR A 34 18.62 -24.15 10.74
C THR A 34 18.21 -23.30 9.53
N TYR A 35 17.64 -23.92 8.48
CA TYR A 35 17.01 -23.21 7.38
C TYR A 35 15.87 -22.29 7.85
N LEU A 36 14.95 -22.79 8.69
CA LEU A 36 13.83 -22.00 9.20
C LEU A 36 14.29 -20.86 10.12
N GLN A 37 15.35 -21.08 10.89
CA GLN A 37 15.94 -20.05 11.74
C GLN A 37 16.54 -18.91 10.90
N LEU A 38 17.31 -19.26 9.87
CA LEU A 38 17.86 -18.28 8.93
C LEU A 38 16.77 -17.53 8.16
N ASP A 39 15.78 -18.23 7.63
CA ASP A 39 14.64 -17.60 6.93
C ASP A 39 13.91 -16.61 7.85
N SER A 40 13.75 -16.95 9.13
CA SER A 40 13.13 -16.08 10.13
C SER A 40 13.98 -14.84 10.43
N LEU A 41 15.30 -15.00 10.62
CA LEU A 41 16.22 -13.90 10.88
C LEU A 41 16.34 -12.95 9.68
N ILE A 42 16.45 -13.49 8.46
CA ILE A 42 16.59 -12.70 7.21
C ILE A 42 15.27 -11.96 6.88
N SER A 43 14.14 -12.49 7.32
CA SER A 43 12.82 -11.88 7.10
C SER A 43 12.51 -10.71 8.04
N LEU A 44 13.40 -10.35 8.96
CA LEU A 44 13.22 -9.19 9.83
C LEU A 44 13.23 -7.88 9.02
N ASP A 45 12.37 -6.95 9.43
CA ASP A 45 12.25 -5.64 8.78
C ASP A 45 13.42 -4.71 9.15
N VAL A 46 14.02 -4.93 10.32
CA VAL A 46 15.11 -4.13 10.86
C VAL A 46 16.22 -5.06 11.32
N HIS A 47 17.45 -4.76 10.88
CA HIS A 47 18.64 -5.49 11.29
C HIS A 47 19.53 -4.60 12.17
N THR A 48 19.97 -5.19 13.28
CA THR A 48 21.04 -4.67 14.14
C THR A 48 22.30 -5.51 13.97
N GLU A 49 23.45 -5.03 14.43
CA GLU A 49 24.68 -5.83 14.45
C GLU A 49 24.50 -7.17 15.18
N GLY A 50 23.67 -7.21 16.24
CA GLY A 50 23.31 -8.44 16.92
C GLY A 50 22.57 -9.43 16.02
N THR A 51 21.58 -8.95 15.25
CA THR A 51 20.87 -9.83 14.29
C THR A 51 21.76 -10.27 13.14
N LEU A 52 22.70 -9.42 12.68
CA LEU A 52 23.64 -9.79 11.62
C LEU A 52 24.62 -10.86 12.12
N ALA A 53 25.15 -10.70 13.33
CA ALA A 53 25.99 -11.71 13.98
C ALA A 53 25.23 -13.04 14.16
N ALA A 54 23.95 -13.00 14.54
CA ALA A 54 23.12 -14.19 14.64
C ALA A 54 22.93 -14.89 13.28
N ILE A 55 22.76 -14.14 12.18
CA ILE A 55 22.68 -14.70 10.83
C ILE A 55 24.02 -15.34 10.45
N GLU A 56 25.15 -14.68 10.69
CA GLU A 56 26.49 -15.23 10.40
C GLU A 56 26.74 -16.53 11.18
N ALA A 57 26.38 -16.56 12.47
CA ALA A 57 26.50 -17.76 13.30
C ALA A 57 25.61 -18.90 12.80
N GLU A 58 24.34 -18.63 12.49
CA GLU A 58 23.41 -19.66 12.02
C GLU A 58 23.79 -20.16 10.61
N LEU A 59 24.37 -19.31 9.76
CA LEU A 59 24.91 -19.73 8.45
C LEU A 59 26.02 -20.77 8.59
N LEU A 60 26.89 -20.64 9.61
CA LEU A 60 27.94 -21.62 9.88
C LEU A 60 27.34 -22.97 10.31
N ILE A 61 26.30 -22.94 11.15
CA ILE A 61 25.58 -24.15 11.57
C ILE A 61 24.94 -24.79 10.34
N PHE A 62 24.18 -24.02 9.55
CA PHE A 62 23.53 -24.50 8.34
C PHE A 62 24.52 -25.15 7.35
N ASP A 63 25.64 -24.49 7.04
CA ASP A 63 26.67 -25.04 6.14
C ASP A 63 27.31 -26.32 6.71
N THR A 64 27.50 -26.39 8.02
CA THR A 64 28.00 -27.60 8.70
C THR A 64 26.99 -28.74 8.57
N GLU A 65 25.72 -28.51 8.91
CA GLU A 65 24.65 -29.51 8.84
C GLU A 65 24.43 -30.02 7.41
N LEU A 66 24.63 -29.16 6.42
CA LEU A 66 24.53 -29.50 5.00
C LEU A 66 25.69 -30.35 4.49
N LYS A 67 26.89 -30.14 5.05
CA LYS A 67 28.12 -30.86 4.70
C LYS A 67 28.27 -32.21 5.40
N VAL A 68 27.55 -32.45 6.49
CA VAL A 68 27.52 -33.76 7.17
C VAL A 68 26.97 -34.80 6.19
N LYS A 69 27.92 -35.50 5.53
CA LYS A 69 27.78 -36.64 4.61
C LYS A 69 26.49 -36.64 3.76
N CYS A 70 26.57 -36.05 2.56
CA CYS A 70 25.76 -36.41 1.38
C CYS A 70 24.39 -37.00 1.73
N PHE A 71 23.58 -36.16 2.34
CA PHE A 71 22.31 -36.51 2.93
C PHE A 71 21.47 -37.41 1.99
N LEU A 72 21.17 -38.64 2.43
CA LEU A 72 20.33 -39.63 1.71
C LEU A 72 20.80 -40.02 0.29
N LYS A 73 22.05 -39.75 -0.12
CA LYS A 73 22.46 -39.76 -1.55
C LYS A 73 21.55 -38.90 -2.46
N LEU A 74 20.79 -37.97 -1.89
CA LEU A 74 19.84 -37.13 -2.64
C LEU A 74 20.56 -36.17 -3.58
N LYS A 75 21.72 -35.66 -3.15
CA LYS A 75 22.51 -34.73 -3.96
C LYS A 75 23.96 -34.71 -3.53
N VAL A 76 24.85 -34.73 -4.53
CA VAL A 76 26.31 -34.68 -4.36
C VAL A 76 26.80 -33.24 -4.15
N ASP A 77 26.11 -32.26 -4.75
CA ASP A 77 26.46 -30.85 -4.65
C ASP A 77 25.22 -30.00 -4.30
N TRP A 78 25.34 -29.24 -3.20
CA TRP A 78 24.34 -28.31 -2.73
C TRP A 78 24.63 -26.85 -3.09
N ASN A 79 25.60 -26.61 -3.97
CA ASN A 79 25.93 -25.30 -4.52
C ASN A 79 24.98 -24.91 -5.66
N PHE A 80 23.70 -24.70 -5.37
CA PHE A 80 22.74 -24.12 -6.31
C PHE A 80 22.46 -22.65 -5.97
N PRO A 81 21.96 -21.83 -6.93
CA PRO A 81 21.87 -20.37 -6.77
C PRO A 81 21.19 -19.89 -5.48
N LYS A 82 20.14 -20.59 -5.00
CA LYS A 82 19.45 -20.22 -3.76
C LYS A 82 20.32 -20.41 -2.52
N THR A 83 21.05 -21.51 -2.39
CA THR A 83 22.01 -21.71 -1.28
C THR A 83 23.19 -20.75 -1.40
N HIS A 84 23.63 -20.44 -2.62
CA HIS A 84 24.71 -19.48 -2.84
C HIS A 84 24.31 -18.06 -2.41
N LEU A 85 23.05 -17.67 -2.61
CA LEU A 85 22.53 -16.36 -2.17
C LEU A 85 22.71 -16.15 -0.66
N TRP A 86 22.57 -17.22 0.13
CA TRP A 86 22.65 -17.15 1.59
C TRP A 86 24.06 -16.80 2.07
N LYS A 87 25.11 -17.21 1.34
CA LYS A 87 26.51 -16.83 1.65
C LYS A 87 26.75 -15.33 1.57
N HIS A 88 25.96 -14.63 0.77
CA HIS A 88 26.09 -13.19 0.57
C HIS A 88 25.07 -12.39 1.37
N VAL A 89 24.16 -13.04 2.10
CA VAL A 89 22.98 -12.37 2.65
C VAL A 89 23.35 -11.23 3.61
N VAL A 90 24.35 -11.42 4.45
CA VAL A 90 24.77 -10.40 5.43
C VAL A 90 25.45 -9.21 4.72
N ARG A 91 26.31 -9.49 3.74
CA ARG A 91 26.91 -8.44 2.89
C ARG A 91 25.83 -7.66 2.15
N ASP A 92 24.84 -8.36 1.61
CA ASP A 92 23.75 -7.78 0.85
C ASP A 92 22.84 -6.95 1.76
N ILE A 93 22.53 -7.41 2.97
CA ILE A 93 21.79 -6.63 3.98
C ILE A 93 22.58 -5.37 4.37
N ARG A 94 23.89 -5.47 4.61
CA ARG A 94 24.73 -4.30 4.94
C ARG A 94 24.77 -3.26 3.82
N ARG A 95 24.77 -3.69 2.56
CA ARG A 95 24.89 -2.80 1.39
C ARG A 95 23.56 -2.27 0.86
N LYS A 96 22.49 -3.06 0.97
CA LYS A 96 21.20 -2.79 0.33
C LYS A 96 20.09 -2.58 1.37
N GLY A 97 20.23 -3.09 2.59
CA GLY A 97 19.21 -3.08 3.63
C GLY A 97 18.41 -4.38 3.69
N ALA A 98 17.35 -4.39 4.49
CA ALA A 98 16.54 -5.59 4.77
C ALA A 98 15.99 -6.24 3.48
N ALA A 99 15.98 -7.59 3.46
CA ALA A 99 15.58 -8.37 2.29
C ALA A 99 14.14 -8.06 1.82
N ARG A 100 13.24 -7.70 2.76
CA ARG A 100 11.85 -7.36 2.46
C ARG A 100 11.71 -6.18 1.48
N ASN A 101 12.62 -5.22 1.53
CA ASN A 101 12.59 -4.03 0.67
C ASN A 101 12.81 -4.37 -0.81
N TYR A 102 13.41 -5.53 -1.09
CA TYR A 102 13.71 -6.01 -2.44
C TYR A 102 12.83 -7.20 -2.86
N SER A 103 11.73 -7.43 -2.13
CA SER A 103 10.79 -8.49 -2.45
C SER A 103 9.99 -8.16 -3.71
N THR A 104 9.85 -9.14 -4.60
CA THR A 104 8.95 -9.06 -5.77
C THR A 104 7.49 -9.34 -5.42
N ARG A 105 7.20 -9.76 -4.18
CA ARG A 105 5.85 -10.12 -3.72
C ARG A 105 4.80 -9.01 -3.93
N PRO A 106 5.08 -7.72 -3.72
CA PRO A 106 4.10 -6.67 -4.00
C PRO A 106 3.69 -6.65 -5.48
N ASN A 107 4.67 -6.77 -6.39
CA ASN A 107 4.41 -6.83 -7.83
C ASN A 107 3.71 -8.14 -8.22
N GLU A 108 4.08 -9.26 -7.63
CA GLU A 108 3.40 -10.54 -7.84
C GLU A 108 1.93 -10.49 -7.41
N LYS A 109 1.64 -9.86 -6.27
CA LYS A 109 0.28 -9.68 -5.76
C LYS A 109 -0.56 -8.79 -6.67
N LEU A 110 0.07 -7.84 -7.37
CA LEU A 110 -0.60 -6.95 -8.31
C LEU A 110 -1.09 -7.69 -9.57
N HIS A 111 -0.49 -8.82 -9.95
CA HIS A 111 -0.91 -9.57 -11.15
C HIS A 111 -2.38 -10.00 -11.11
N GLY A 112 -2.90 -10.43 -9.95
CA GLY A 112 -4.30 -10.84 -9.80
C GLY A 112 -5.27 -9.70 -10.13
N PRO A 113 -5.21 -8.57 -9.39
CA PRO A 113 -6.04 -7.39 -9.66
C PRO A 113 -5.89 -6.84 -11.08
N LEU A 114 -4.68 -6.86 -11.66
CA LEU A 114 -4.45 -6.43 -13.04
C LEU A 114 -5.18 -7.36 -14.03
N LYS A 115 -5.07 -8.67 -13.83
CA LYS A 115 -5.76 -9.67 -14.65
C LYS A 115 -7.28 -9.54 -14.53
N ASP A 116 -7.80 -9.34 -13.32
CA ASP A 116 -9.23 -9.15 -13.09
C ASP A 116 -9.73 -7.86 -13.75
N THR A 117 -8.95 -6.78 -13.66
CA THR A 117 -9.28 -5.51 -14.31
C THR A 117 -9.27 -5.66 -15.82
N TYR A 118 -8.25 -6.31 -16.38
CA TYR A 118 -8.18 -6.66 -17.81
C TYR A 118 -9.44 -7.39 -18.27
N HIS A 119 -9.83 -8.46 -17.59
CA HIS A 119 -10.96 -9.30 -18.01
C HIS A 119 -12.33 -8.62 -17.84
N HIS A 120 -12.55 -7.87 -16.76
CA HIS A 120 -13.90 -7.41 -16.40
C HIS A 120 -14.14 -5.91 -16.64
N ARG A 121 -13.09 -5.13 -16.89
CA ARG A 121 -13.16 -3.67 -16.93
C ARG A 121 -12.49 -3.06 -18.15
N THR A 122 -12.06 -3.87 -19.12
CA THR A 122 -11.45 -3.37 -20.36
C THR A 122 -12.12 -3.96 -21.59
N ASN A 123 -12.04 -3.25 -22.70
CA ASN A 123 -12.55 -3.70 -24.00
C ASN A 123 -11.50 -4.46 -24.84
N GLY A 124 -10.35 -4.82 -24.26
CA GLY A 124 -9.26 -5.52 -24.94
C GLY A 124 -8.42 -4.69 -25.92
N LYS A 125 -8.70 -3.39 -26.07
CA LYS A 125 -7.91 -2.42 -26.87
C LYS A 125 -7.41 -1.31 -25.96
N ASP A 126 -6.25 -0.70 -26.24
CA ASP A 126 -5.68 0.39 -25.41
C ASP A 126 -5.84 0.15 -23.89
N VAL A 127 -5.34 -1.01 -23.46
CA VAL A 127 -5.71 -1.59 -22.16
C VAL A 127 -4.99 -0.88 -21.01
N ALA A 128 -3.78 -0.36 -21.26
CA ALA A 128 -2.99 0.33 -20.23
C ALA A 128 -3.73 1.55 -19.66
N GLY A 129 -4.25 2.43 -20.52
CA GLY A 129 -5.01 3.60 -20.08
C GLY A 129 -6.29 3.22 -19.32
N GLN A 130 -6.99 2.17 -19.76
CA GLN A 130 -8.19 1.68 -19.07
C GLN A 130 -7.89 1.12 -17.68
N ILE A 131 -6.84 0.30 -17.55
CA ILE A 131 -6.41 -0.25 -16.26
C ILE A 131 -6.01 0.89 -15.31
N LEU A 132 -5.24 1.87 -15.79
CA LEU A 132 -4.81 3.01 -14.98
C LEU A 132 -6.01 3.85 -14.50
N ARG A 133 -7.04 4.05 -15.33
CA ARG A 133 -8.27 4.73 -14.90
C ARG A 133 -9.00 3.96 -13.80
N VAL A 134 -9.12 2.64 -13.94
CA VAL A 134 -9.75 1.80 -12.92
C VAL A 134 -8.96 1.83 -11.62
N ASP A 135 -7.64 1.77 -11.70
CA ASP A 135 -6.76 1.84 -10.53
C ASP A 135 -6.86 3.20 -9.82
N HIS A 136 -6.88 4.30 -10.59
CA HIS A 136 -7.08 5.64 -10.07
C HIS A 136 -8.43 5.78 -9.33
N HIS A 137 -9.52 5.28 -9.92
CA HIS A 137 -10.83 5.29 -9.26
C HIS A 137 -10.84 4.46 -7.97
N LYS A 138 -10.20 3.28 -7.97
CA LYS A 138 -10.06 2.47 -6.75
C LYS A 138 -9.29 3.22 -5.66
N PHE A 139 -8.19 3.86 -6.02
CA PHE A 139 -7.40 4.66 -5.08
C PHE A 139 -8.19 5.83 -4.50
N ALA A 140 -8.92 6.58 -5.35
CA ALA A 140 -9.79 7.66 -4.89
C ALA A 140 -10.87 7.17 -3.92
N LEU A 141 -11.50 6.03 -4.21
CA LEU A 141 -12.50 5.42 -3.31
C LEU A 141 -11.89 4.96 -1.99
N MET A 142 -10.69 4.36 -2.02
CA MET A 142 -9.97 3.96 -0.81
C MET A 142 -9.64 5.16 0.08
N LEU A 143 -9.15 6.26 -0.51
CA LEU A 143 -8.85 7.49 0.22
C LEU A 143 -10.10 8.12 0.83
N LEU A 144 -11.20 8.17 0.08
CA LEU A 144 -12.48 8.65 0.61
C LEU A 144 -12.96 7.78 1.76
N ARG A 145 -12.85 6.45 1.63
CA ARG A 145 -13.25 5.52 2.67
C ARG A 145 -12.42 5.68 3.94
N GLU A 146 -11.10 5.77 3.80
CA GLU A 146 -10.18 6.03 4.91
C GLU A 146 -10.56 7.31 5.67
N ARG A 147 -10.88 8.39 4.96
CA ARG A 147 -11.32 9.64 5.59
C ARG A 147 -12.63 9.51 6.34
N VAL A 148 -13.60 8.77 5.78
CA VAL A 148 -14.86 8.48 6.47
C VAL A 148 -14.59 7.67 7.74
N ASP A 149 -13.79 6.62 7.65
CA ASP A 149 -13.45 5.76 8.79
C ASP A 149 -12.71 6.55 9.90
N ALA A 150 -11.84 7.50 9.53
CA ALA A 150 -11.15 8.37 10.49
C ALA A 150 -12.10 9.34 11.23
N VAL A 151 -13.11 9.88 10.53
CA VAL A 151 -14.14 10.73 11.14
C VAL A 151 -15.03 9.92 12.07
N ASP A 152 -15.45 8.73 11.65
CA ASP A 152 -16.26 7.83 12.46
C ASP A 152 -15.53 7.43 13.76
N GLU A 153 -14.22 7.16 13.70
CA GLU A 153 -13.42 6.88 14.88
C GLU A 153 -13.29 8.10 15.80
N ARG A 154 -13.07 9.30 15.24
CA ARG A 154 -13.04 10.55 16.04
C ARG A 154 -14.37 10.76 16.77
N ASN A 155 -15.48 10.58 16.07
CA ASN A 155 -16.83 10.71 16.66
C ASN A 155 -17.05 9.67 17.76
N ARG A 156 -16.61 8.43 17.55
CA ARG A 156 -16.67 7.35 18.54
C ARG A 156 -15.85 7.67 19.79
N LEU A 157 -14.63 8.16 19.63
CA LEU A 157 -13.76 8.56 20.75
C LEU A 157 -14.33 9.76 21.53
N GLN A 158 -14.93 10.72 20.83
CA GLN A 158 -15.62 11.86 21.44
C GLN A 158 -16.86 11.40 22.23
N ALA A 159 -17.63 10.45 21.71
CA ALA A 159 -18.78 9.87 22.40
C ALA A 159 -18.40 9.05 23.66
N LEU A 160 -17.17 8.55 23.73
CA LEU A 160 -16.63 7.81 24.88
C LEU A 160 -16.09 8.71 26.00
N GLY A 161 -16.16 10.04 25.86
CA GLY A 161 -15.81 10.98 26.94
C GLY A 161 -14.31 11.12 27.21
N ASN A 162 -13.45 10.72 26.27
CA ASN A 162 -12.02 11.00 26.38
C ASN A 162 -11.78 12.48 26.03
N ASN A 163 -11.81 13.33 27.06
CA ASN A 163 -11.24 14.67 27.02
C ASN A 163 -9.71 14.55 26.89
N LEU A 164 -9.21 14.39 25.67
CA LEU A 164 -7.84 14.82 25.38
C LEU A 164 -7.79 16.35 25.54
N PRO A 165 -6.71 16.92 26.12
CA PRO A 165 -6.65 18.36 26.36
C PRO A 165 -6.78 19.11 25.04
N ASP A 166 -7.61 20.14 25.08
CA ASP A 166 -7.90 21.08 24.00
C ASP A 166 -6.62 21.59 23.32
N GLU A 167 -6.51 21.36 22.01
CA GLU A 167 -6.07 22.45 21.14
C GLU A 167 -7.32 23.00 20.47
N ASP A 168 -7.73 24.17 20.96
CA ASP A 168 -8.70 25.14 20.46
C ASP A 168 -9.56 24.70 19.26
N ASP A 169 -10.82 24.35 19.52
CA ASP A 169 -11.94 24.95 18.77
C ASP A 169 -13.26 24.70 19.50
N VAL A 170 -13.92 25.79 19.88
CA VAL A 170 -15.21 25.80 20.59
C VAL A 170 -16.31 25.22 19.69
N ALA A 171 -16.57 23.92 19.79
CA ALA A 171 -17.69 23.28 19.11
C ALA A 171 -18.97 23.38 19.94
N VAL A 172 -19.73 24.46 19.72
CA VAL A 172 -21.12 24.62 20.16
C VAL A 172 -21.95 23.42 19.68
N ALA A 173 -22.71 22.82 20.59
CA ALA A 173 -23.59 21.68 20.30
C ALA A 173 -24.53 21.97 19.11
N PHE A 174 -24.39 21.18 18.03
CA PHE A 174 -25.19 21.34 16.82
C PHE A 174 -26.36 20.34 16.79
N SER A 175 -27.56 20.82 17.11
CA SER A 175 -28.82 20.15 16.80
C SER A 175 -29.35 20.69 15.47
N GLY A 176 -29.13 19.96 14.38
CA GLY A 176 -29.61 20.36 13.06
C GLY A 176 -29.07 19.47 11.93
N HIS A 177 -29.85 19.36 10.85
CA HIS A 177 -29.51 18.62 9.64
C HIS A 177 -28.10 19.00 9.14
N VAL A 178 -27.19 18.02 9.06
CA VAL A 178 -25.84 18.24 8.55
C VAL A 178 -25.91 18.58 7.06
N LYS A 179 -25.58 19.84 6.73
CA LYS A 179 -25.34 20.30 5.36
C LYS A 179 -23.83 20.31 5.16
N LEU A 180 -23.32 19.47 4.25
CA LEU A 180 -21.92 19.53 3.82
C LEU A 180 -21.74 20.74 2.90
N GLY A 181 -21.11 21.77 3.43
CA GLY A 181 -20.79 23.04 2.76
C GLY A 181 -20.69 24.15 3.79
N ALA A 182 -19.65 24.99 3.71
CA ALA A 182 -19.62 26.24 4.47
C ALA A 182 -20.85 27.07 4.07
N PRO A 183 -21.56 27.73 5.02
CA PRO A 183 -22.66 28.62 4.69
C PRO A 183 -22.12 29.90 4.05
N THR A 184 -21.75 29.85 2.77
CA THR A 184 -21.34 31.03 2.02
C THR A 184 -22.61 31.72 1.53
N GLN A 185 -23.01 32.78 2.23
CA GLN A 185 -24.21 33.55 1.89
C GLN A 185 -24.03 34.37 0.59
N ASN A 186 -22.81 34.51 0.05
CA ASN A 186 -22.54 35.30 -1.15
C ASN A 186 -21.57 34.60 -2.12
N PRO A 187 -21.81 34.67 -3.44
CA PRO A 187 -20.85 34.21 -4.45
C PRO A 187 -19.53 34.96 -4.30
N LEU A 188 -18.41 34.23 -4.25
CA LEU A 188 -17.07 34.80 -4.20
C LEU A 188 -16.42 34.66 -5.58
N SER A 189 -15.84 35.73 -6.13
CA SER A 189 -15.10 35.63 -7.39
C SER A 189 -13.78 34.88 -7.19
N ILE A 190 -13.26 34.22 -8.24
CA ILE A 190 -11.93 33.59 -8.20
C ILE A 190 -10.86 34.63 -7.83
N LEU A 191 -10.98 35.87 -8.32
CA LEU A 191 -10.06 36.95 -7.99
C LEU A 191 -10.09 37.30 -6.49
N ASP A 192 -11.29 37.40 -5.91
CA ASP A 192 -11.44 37.66 -4.47
C ASP A 192 -10.94 36.49 -3.62
N LEU A 193 -11.04 35.25 -4.12
CA LEU A 193 -10.48 34.07 -3.47
C LEU A 193 -8.95 34.11 -3.44
N GLU A 194 -8.31 34.46 -4.56
CA GLU A 194 -6.84 34.61 -4.63
C GLU A 194 -6.36 35.77 -3.72
N ASN A 195 -7.12 36.86 -3.65
CA ASN A 195 -6.77 38.03 -2.83
C ASN A 195 -6.98 37.79 -1.32
N ARG A 196 -8.06 37.12 -0.92
CA ARG A 196 -8.35 36.81 0.50
C ARG A 196 -7.39 35.78 1.06
N SER A 197 -6.97 34.84 0.23
CA SER A 197 -6.05 33.76 0.60
C SER A 197 -4.60 34.08 0.25
N ALA A 198 -4.21 35.36 0.12
CA ALA A 198 -2.87 35.79 -0.28
C ALA A 198 -1.74 35.24 0.62
N VAL A 199 -2.06 34.87 1.86
CA VAL A 199 -1.14 34.27 2.83
C VAL A 199 -0.88 32.78 2.52
N ASP A 200 -1.83 32.10 1.88
CA ASP A 200 -1.75 30.66 1.57
C ASP A 200 -1.22 30.44 0.16
N ARG A 201 -0.05 29.78 0.06
CA ARG A 201 0.60 29.42 -1.21
C ARG A 201 -0.28 28.54 -2.11
N SER A 202 -1.24 27.83 -1.53
CA SER A 202 -2.16 26.93 -2.25
C SER A 202 -3.08 27.70 -3.20
N PHE A 203 -3.49 28.92 -2.83
CA PHE A 203 -4.39 29.77 -3.62
C PHE A 203 -3.66 30.76 -4.54
N GLN A 204 -2.32 30.81 -4.51
CA GLN A 204 -1.56 31.62 -5.46
C GLN A 204 -1.71 31.09 -6.89
N ALA A 205 -2.15 31.97 -7.80
CA ALA A 205 -2.47 31.65 -9.19
C ALA A 205 -3.44 30.46 -9.32
N PHE A 206 -4.36 30.34 -8.35
CA PHE A 206 -5.38 29.30 -8.30
C PHE A 206 -6.14 29.18 -9.61
N ARG A 207 -6.55 30.30 -10.21
CA ARG A 207 -7.23 30.35 -11.51
C ARG A 207 -6.46 29.58 -12.58
N ARG A 208 -5.17 29.86 -12.72
CA ARG A 208 -4.30 29.23 -13.71
C ARG A 208 -4.16 27.74 -13.44
N LYS A 209 -3.86 27.37 -12.20
CA LYS A 209 -3.73 25.96 -11.78
C LYS A 209 -5.02 25.18 -12.00
N PHE A 210 -6.16 25.78 -11.67
CA PHE A 210 -7.48 25.18 -11.85
C PHE A 210 -7.84 25.02 -13.33
N THR A 211 -7.59 26.04 -14.15
CA THR A 211 -7.75 25.96 -15.61
C THR A 211 -6.90 24.83 -16.20
N GLU A 212 -5.63 24.75 -15.82
CA GLU A 212 -4.71 23.72 -16.31
C GLU A 212 -5.15 22.32 -15.86
N PHE A 213 -5.56 22.18 -14.60
CA PHE A 213 -6.08 20.94 -14.05
C PHE A 213 -7.31 20.47 -14.82
N ILE A 214 -8.34 21.31 -14.97
CA ILE A 214 -9.58 20.94 -15.67
C ILE A 214 -9.30 20.51 -17.11
N ASN A 215 -8.51 21.29 -17.85
CA ASN A 215 -8.23 20.98 -19.26
C ASN A 215 -7.35 19.74 -19.44
N THR A 216 -6.50 19.40 -18.47
CA THR A 216 -5.67 18.19 -18.50
C THR A 216 -6.44 16.95 -18.03
N SER A 217 -7.31 17.12 -17.03
CA SER A 217 -8.02 16.03 -16.38
C SER A 217 -9.26 15.59 -17.14
N LEU A 218 -10.04 16.51 -17.74
CA LEU A 218 -11.27 16.14 -18.46
C LEU A 218 -11.03 15.17 -19.64
N PRO A 219 -10.02 15.37 -20.50
CA PRO A 219 -9.66 14.39 -21.54
C PRO A 219 -9.25 13.04 -20.96
N THR A 220 -8.54 13.05 -19.82
CA THR A 220 -8.12 11.84 -19.10
C THR A 220 -9.34 11.03 -18.60
N TYR A 221 -10.45 11.71 -18.28
CA TYR A 221 -11.71 11.10 -17.87
C TYR A 221 -12.66 10.76 -19.04
N GLY A 222 -12.23 10.96 -20.29
CA GLY A 222 -13.00 10.62 -21.50
C GLY A 222 -13.94 11.70 -22.01
N HIS A 223 -13.86 12.93 -21.47
CA HIS A 223 -14.58 14.09 -21.99
C HIS A 223 -13.72 14.75 -23.08
N GLN A 224 -14.18 14.70 -24.33
CA GLN A 224 -13.50 15.41 -25.42
C GLN A 224 -13.74 16.91 -25.29
N LEU A 225 -12.66 17.66 -25.10
CA LEU A 225 -12.68 19.12 -25.13
C LEU A 225 -12.59 19.59 -26.59
N THR A 226 -13.63 20.27 -27.08
CA THR A 226 -13.62 20.90 -28.40
C THR A 226 -12.77 22.15 -28.43
N ASN A 227 -12.64 22.85 -27.29
CA ASN A 227 -11.80 24.04 -27.11
C ASN A 227 -11.23 24.08 -25.67
N TRP A 228 -10.15 24.83 -25.49
CA TRP A 228 -9.57 25.07 -24.17
C TRP A 228 -10.54 25.88 -23.29
N ILE A 229 -10.96 25.31 -22.17
CA ILE A 229 -11.88 25.96 -21.22
C ILE A 229 -11.10 27.05 -20.49
N THR A 230 -11.55 28.30 -20.62
CA THR A 230 -11.00 29.43 -19.88
C THR A 230 -12.02 29.92 -18.87
N PHE A 231 -11.57 30.15 -17.63
CA PHE A 231 -12.41 30.73 -16.58
C PHE A 231 -12.10 32.22 -16.51
N PRO A 232 -13.08 33.12 -16.59
CA PRO A 232 -12.85 34.55 -16.43
C PRO A 232 -12.58 34.89 -14.94
N ALA A 233 -11.98 36.06 -14.67
CA ALA A 233 -11.51 36.40 -13.31
C ALA A 233 -12.65 36.69 -12.32
N ASP A 234 -13.77 37.16 -12.86
CA ASP A 234 -15.05 37.40 -12.20
C ASP A 234 -15.91 36.14 -12.06
N TYR A 235 -15.40 34.98 -12.50
CA TYR A 235 -16.11 33.71 -12.36
C TYR A 235 -16.43 33.46 -10.89
N GLN A 236 -17.72 33.35 -10.60
CA GLN A 236 -18.21 33.19 -9.24
C GLN A 236 -18.11 31.72 -8.85
N VAL A 237 -17.31 31.43 -7.82
CA VAL A 237 -17.22 30.10 -7.23
C VAL A 237 -18.24 30.04 -6.10
N CYS A 238 -19.34 29.34 -6.36
CA CYS A 238 -20.28 28.95 -5.33
C CYS A 238 -20.00 27.51 -4.91
N THR A 239 -19.83 27.28 -3.62
CA THR A 239 -19.92 25.93 -3.05
C THR A 239 -21.40 25.54 -3.03
N SER A 240 -21.88 24.88 -4.08
CA SER A 240 -23.25 24.36 -4.07
C SER A 240 -23.34 23.15 -3.15
N ILE A 241 -24.35 23.18 -2.26
CA ILE A 241 -24.72 22.03 -1.44
C ILE A 241 -25.34 21.00 -2.40
N PHE A 242 -24.57 19.97 -2.77
CA PHE A 242 -25.12 18.81 -3.48
C PHE A 242 -26.08 18.07 -2.54
N LYS A 243 -27.38 18.30 -2.69
CA LYS A 243 -28.39 17.38 -2.18
C LYS A 243 -28.32 16.10 -3.01
N SER A 244 -27.70 15.06 -2.46
CA SER A 244 -27.71 13.73 -3.05
C SER A 244 -29.15 13.23 -3.22
N SER A 245 -29.61 13.11 -4.46
CA SER A 245 -30.65 12.19 -4.93
C SER A 245 -30.56 12.12 -6.46
N PHE A 246 -29.81 11.15 -6.98
CA PHE A 246 -29.70 10.76 -8.40
C PHE A 246 -29.18 11.82 -9.39
N LEU A 247 -28.11 11.47 -10.10
CA LEU A 247 -27.53 12.25 -11.18
C LEU A 247 -28.37 12.06 -12.45
N LEU A 248 -29.27 12.99 -12.76
CA LEU A 248 -29.89 13.12 -14.09
C LEU A 248 -29.25 14.30 -14.81
N ILE A 249 -28.47 14.00 -15.85
CA ILE A 249 -27.90 15.00 -16.76
C ILE A 249 -28.94 15.25 -17.86
N TYR A 250 -29.49 16.47 -17.92
CA TYR A 250 -30.24 16.93 -19.09
C TYR A 250 -29.28 17.71 -20.00
N TYR A 251 -29.19 17.27 -21.26
CA TYR A 251 -28.62 18.05 -22.35
C TYR A 251 -29.68 19.06 -22.79
N ALA A 252 -29.33 20.35 -22.83
CA ALA A 252 -30.12 21.35 -23.52
C ALA A 252 -29.39 21.69 -24.82
N ASP A 253 -29.93 21.18 -25.93
CA ASP A 253 -29.55 21.58 -27.27
C ASP A 253 -29.91 23.06 -27.50
N SER A 254 -29.00 23.77 -28.16
CA SER A 254 -29.29 25.00 -28.89
C SER A 254 -28.88 24.81 -30.33
#